data_AF-A0A341EN69-F1
#
_entry.id   AF-A0A341EN69-F1
#
_cell.length_a   1.000
_cell.length_b   1.000
_cell.length_c   1.000
_cell.angle_alpha   90.00
_cell.angle_beta   90.00
_cell.angle_gamma   90.00
#
_symmetry.space_group_name_H-M   'P 1'
#
loop_
_entity.id
_entity.type
_entity.pdbx_description
1 polymer ?
#
loop_
_entity_poly.entity_id
_entity_poly.type
_entity_poly.pdbx_seq_one_letter_code
_entity_poly.pdbx_strand_id
1 'polypeptide(L)'
;MSFGALAHPGIATAGTRIYEGREAAALRCANTLALTAMALSSAELIGEGEKNVMLGVTVRILDRHVEGSWAQKRAAMEVMRDRRSVPDTLEDYRRIAERCLVQFPIN
;
A
#
# COMPACT_ATOMS: atom_id res chain seq x y z
N MET A 1 -13.51 -50.37 14.21
CA MET A 1 -12.37 -49.57 14.66
C MET A 1 -12.33 -48.34 13.77
N SER A 2 -12.72 -47.18 14.32
CA SER A 2 -13.02 -45.97 13.56
C SER A 2 -11.76 -45.23 13.16
N PHE A 3 -11.72 -44.78 11.89
CA PHE A 3 -10.68 -43.92 11.34
C PHE A 3 -10.72 -42.54 12.00
N GLY A 4 -9.64 -42.16 12.69
CA GLY A 4 -9.46 -40.82 13.25
C GLY A 4 -9.13 -39.83 12.14
N ALA A 5 -10.01 -38.86 11.92
CA ALA A 5 -9.79 -37.75 11.01
C ALA A 5 -8.72 -36.80 11.60
N LEU A 6 -7.58 -36.70 10.91
CA LEU A 6 -6.55 -35.69 11.19
C LEU A 6 -7.08 -34.31 10.73
N ALA A 7 -7.40 -33.46 11.70
CA ALA A 7 -7.69 -32.05 11.47
C ALA A 7 -6.44 -31.37 10.89
N HIS A 8 -6.49 -31.00 9.60
CA HIS A 8 -5.52 -30.10 9.01
C HIS A 8 -5.78 -28.69 9.54
N PRO A 9 -4.77 -27.97 10.05
CA PRO A 9 -4.92 -26.54 10.31
C PRO A 9 -5.19 -25.85 8.98
N GLY A 10 -6.39 -25.29 8.85
CA GLY A 10 -6.82 -24.60 7.64
C GLY A 10 -5.82 -23.51 7.28
N ILE A 11 -5.35 -23.53 6.04
CA ILE A 11 -4.69 -22.40 5.42
C ILE A 11 -5.68 -21.23 5.54
N ALA A 12 -5.37 -20.25 6.37
CA ALA A 12 -6.13 -19.02 6.44
C ALA A 12 -5.97 -18.33 5.08
N THR A 13 -6.89 -18.58 4.17
CA THR A 13 -7.07 -17.75 2.99
C THR A 13 -7.43 -16.37 3.54
N ALA A 14 -6.48 -15.44 3.47
CA ALA A 14 -6.77 -14.05 3.80
C ALA A 14 -7.89 -13.61 2.87
N GLY A 15 -9.13 -13.58 3.38
CA GLY A 15 -10.31 -13.33 2.57
C GLY A 15 -10.14 -12.05 1.77
N THR A 16 -10.58 -12.06 0.51
CA THR A 16 -10.52 -10.90 -0.37
C THR A 16 -11.37 -9.78 0.22
N ARG A 17 -10.73 -8.84 0.92
CA ARG A 17 -11.38 -7.64 1.45
C ARG A 17 -11.57 -6.66 0.31
N ILE A 18 -12.79 -6.19 0.13
CA ILE A 18 -13.08 -5.08 -0.77
C ILE A 18 -12.88 -3.79 0.02
N TYR A 19 -11.96 -2.94 -0.45
CA TYR A 19 -11.73 -1.63 0.14
C TYR A 19 -12.52 -0.59 -0.64
N GLU A 20 -13.34 0.19 0.07
CA GLU A 20 -14.23 1.18 -0.52
C GLU A 20 -14.06 2.54 0.15
N GLY A 21 -14.68 3.57 -0.44
CA GLY A 21 -14.74 4.92 0.14
C GLY A 21 -13.37 5.45 0.59
N ARG A 22 -13.26 5.74 1.89
CA ARG A 22 -12.08 6.34 2.51
C ARG A 22 -10.87 5.40 2.52
N GLU A 23 -11.06 4.11 2.78
CA GLU A 23 -9.97 3.12 2.75
C GLU A 23 -9.39 2.97 1.34
N ALA A 24 -10.26 2.92 0.33
CA ALA A 24 -9.82 2.87 -1.08
C ALA A 24 -9.04 4.13 -1.49
N ALA A 25 -9.43 5.29 -0.96
CA ALA A 25 -8.71 6.55 -1.18
C ALA A 25 -7.35 6.56 -0.46
N ALA A 26 -7.28 6.05 0.78
CA ALA A 26 -6.04 5.90 1.52
C ALA A 26 -5.05 4.96 0.79
N LEU A 27 -5.54 3.82 0.30
CA LEU A 27 -4.75 2.89 -0.54
C LEU A 27 -4.20 3.55 -1.80
N ARG A 28 -5.02 4.36 -2.49
CA ARG A 28 -4.56 5.12 -3.67
C ARG A 28 -3.44 6.10 -3.31
N CYS A 29 -3.59 6.83 -2.21
CA CYS A 29 -2.59 7.78 -1.72
C CYS A 29 -1.29 7.09 -1.31
N ALA A 30 -1.39 6.03 -0.51
CA ALA A 30 -0.26 5.20 -0.10
C ALA A 30 0.50 4.65 -1.33
N ASN A 31 -0.22 4.11 -2.32
CA ASN A 31 0.39 3.58 -3.53
C ASN A 31 1.09 4.67 -4.35
N THR A 32 0.47 5.83 -4.52
CA THR A 32 1.10 6.96 -5.22
C THR A 32 2.41 7.35 -4.53
N LEU A 33 2.42 7.54 -3.20
CA LEU A 33 3.63 7.90 -2.46
C LEU A 33 4.74 6.85 -2.58
N ALA A 34 4.41 5.57 -2.45
CA ALA A 34 5.38 4.49 -2.60
C ALA A 34 5.98 4.43 -4.00
N LEU A 35 5.14 4.50 -5.04
CA LEU A 35 5.62 4.49 -6.42
C LEU A 35 6.47 5.72 -6.73
N THR A 36 6.13 6.90 -6.19
CA THR A 36 6.98 8.07 -6.34
C THR A 36 8.35 7.86 -5.70
N ALA A 37 8.39 7.37 -4.45
CA ALA A 37 9.67 7.12 -3.77
C ALA A 37 10.57 6.22 -4.62
N MET A 38 9.99 5.16 -5.20
CA MET A 38 10.71 4.26 -6.10
C MET A 38 11.15 4.96 -7.40
N ALA A 39 10.27 5.75 -8.02
CA ALA A 39 10.57 6.44 -9.28
C ALA A 39 11.66 7.51 -9.10
N LEU A 40 11.57 8.35 -8.06
CA LEU A 40 12.59 9.34 -7.73
C LEU A 40 13.93 8.68 -7.40
N SER A 41 13.91 7.58 -6.65
CA SER A 41 15.12 6.81 -6.33
C SER A 41 15.74 6.22 -7.60
N SER A 42 14.94 5.66 -8.50
CA SER A 42 15.43 5.10 -9.78
C SER A 42 15.98 6.16 -10.74
N ALA A 43 15.53 7.40 -10.61
CA ALA A 43 16.03 8.55 -11.35
C ALA A 43 17.21 9.23 -10.63
N GLU A 44 17.72 8.65 -9.53
CA GLU A 44 18.81 9.18 -8.70
C GLU A 44 18.53 10.60 -8.15
N LEU A 45 17.25 10.98 -8.04
CA LEU A 45 16.83 12.29 -7.54
C LEU A 45 16.73 12.33 -6.01
N ILE A 46 16.66 11.17 -5.37
CA ILE A 46 16.67 11.02 -3.91
C ILE A 46 17.56 9.84 -3.52
N GLY A 47 18.17 9.92 -2.34
CA GLY A 47 18.94 8.84 -1.75
C GLY A 47 18.07 7.76 -1.09
N GLU A 48 18.70 6.64 -0.73
CA GLU A 48 18.04 5.53 -0.01
C GLU A 48 17.40 5.98 1.31
N GLY A 49 18.02 6.93 2.04
CA GLY A 49 17.45 7.46 3.27
C GLY A 49 16.10 8.15 3.06
N GLU A 50 16.02 9.03 2.07
CA GLU A 50 14.80 9.78 1.72
C GLU A 50 13.71 8.84 1.20
N LYS A 51 14.07 7.90 0.33
CA LYS A 51 13.18 6.83 -0.13
C LYS A 51 12.59 6.05 1.06
N ASN A 52 13.42 5.64 2.01
CA ASN A 52 12.96 4.89 3.19
C ASN A 52 12.02 5.72 4.08
N VAL A 53 12.25 7.03 4.21
CA VAL A 53 11.33 7.94 4.89
C VAL A 53 9.97 7.96 4.17
N MET A 54 9.96 8.13 2.85
CA MET A 54 8.72 8.14 2.06
C MET A 54 7.97 6.80 2.15
N LEU A 55 8.67 5.67 2.08
CA LEU A 55 8.08 4.35 2.27
C LEU A 55 7.53 4.17 3.70
N GLY A 56 8.21 4.70 4.71
CA GLY A 56 7.71 4.72 6.09
C GLY A 56 6.41 5.52 6.24
N VAL A 57 6.26 6.63 5.52
CA VAL A 57 5.02 7.41 5.45
C VAL A 57 3.89 6.57 4.84
N THR A 58 4.16 5.89 3.72
CA THR A 58 3.20 4.95 3.10
C THR A 58 2.71 3.91 4.11
N VAL A 59 3.63 3.26 4.83
CA VAL A 59 3.27 2.26 5.84
C VAL A 59 2.39 2.86 6.92
N ARG A 60 2.67 4.08 7.40
CA ARG A 60 1.83 4.76 8.40
C ARG A 60 0.44 5.10 7.89
N ILE A 61 0.29 5.47 6.61
CA ILE A 61 -1.03 5.69 6.01
C ILE A 61 -1.83 4.38 6.01
N LEU A 62 -1.21 3.27 5.58
CA LEU A 62 -1.85 1.96 5.57
C LEU A 62 -2.22 1.48 6.97
N ASP A 63 -1.35 1.71 7.95
CA ASP A 63 -1.59 1.26 9.32
C ASP A 63 -2.80 1.97 9.96
N ARG A 64 -2.88 3.29 9.79
CA ARG A 64 -3.92 4.13 10.41
C ARG A 64 -5.25 4.19 9.66
N HIS A 65 -5.22 4.14 8.32
CA HIS A 65 -6.39 4.51 7.49
C HIS A 65 -6.93 3.36 6.64
N VAL A 66 -6.33 2.19 6.72
CA VAL A 66 -6.76 0.99 6.00
C VAL A 66 -6.87 -0.13 7.03
N GLU A 67 -8.03 -0.75 7.15
CA GLU A 67 -8.21 -1.87 8.07
C GLU A 67 -7.70 -3.18 7.45
N GLY A 68 -7.82 -4.27 8.19
CA GLY A 68 -7.42 -5.60 7.74
C GLY A 68 -5.98 -5.96 8.11
N SER A 69 -5.62 -7.20 7.79
CA SER A 69 -4.29 -7.73 8.08
C SER A 69 -3.23 -7.13 7.15
N TRP A 70 -1.97 -7.16 7.58
CA TRP A 70 -0.85 -6.72 6.72
C TRP A 70 -0.84 -7.44 5.37
N ALA A 71 -1.15 -8.74 5.34
CA ALA A 71 -1.24 -9.51 4.10
C ALA A 71 -2.32 -8.96 3.16
N GLN A 72 -3.49 -8.57 3.69
CA GLN A 72 -4.57 -7.97 2.90
C GLN A 72 -4.20 -6.58 2.38
N LYS A 73 -3.56 -5.73 3.22
CA LYS A 73 -3.10 -4.40 2.81
C LYS A 73 -2.04 -4.48 1.72
N ARG A 74 -1.07 -5.40 1.89
CA ARG A 74 -0.02 -5.66 0.90
C ARG A 74 -0.59 -6.14 -0.43
N ALA A 75 -1.50 -7.10 -0.43
CA ALA A 75 -2.14 -7.60 -1.65
C ALA A 75 -2.91 -6.47 -2.38
N ALA A 76 -3.60 -5.60 -1.64
CA ALA A 76 -4.25 -4.43 -2.23
C ALA A 76 -3.25 -3.45 -2.87
N MET A 77 -2.11 -3.22 -2.22
CA MET A 77 -1.03 -2.38 -2.77
C MET A 77 -0.41 -2.97 -4.03
N GLU A 78 -0.24 -4.30 -4.10
CA GLU A 78 0.25 -4.99 -5.30
C GLU A 78 -0.71 -4.80 -6.48
N VAL A 79 -2.03 -4.95 -6.25
CA VAL A 79 -3.05 -4.66 -7.28
C VAL A 79 -3.02 -3.20 -7.72
N MET A 80 -2.80 -2.25 -6.80
CA MET A 80 -2.72 -0.83 -7.14
C MET A 80 -1.47 -0.48 -7.94
N ARG A 81 -0.34 -1.15 -7.66
CA ARG A 81 0.90 -1.01 -8.41
C ARG A 81 0.73 -1.45 -9.86
N ASP A 82 0.13 -2.62 -10.07
CA ASP A 82 0.01 -3.23 -11.40
C ASP A 82 -0.93 -2.45 -12.35
N ARG A 83 -1.69 -1.49 -11.82
CA ARG A 83 -2.59 -0.62 -12.58
C ARG A 83 -1.94 0.66 -13.11
N ARG A 84 -0.69 0.99 -12.74
CA ARG A 84 -0.07 2.28 -13.09
C ARG A 84 1.27 2.13 -13.80
N SER A 85 1.49 2.98 -14.80
CA SER A 85 2.81 3.15 -15.41
C SER A 85 3.69 4.10 -14.58
N VAL A 86 5.02 3.98 -14.71
CA VAL A 86 5.99 4.85 -14.02
C VAL A 86 5.87 6.33 -14.44
N PRO A 87 5.76 6.68 -15.74
CA PRO A 87 5.58 8.07 -16.17
C PRO A 87 4.31 8.72 -15.61
N ASP A 88 3.16 8.03 -15.66
CA ASP A 88 1.89 8.54 -15.12
C ASP A 88 1.97 8.81 -13.62
N THR A 89 2.81 8.06 -12.92
CA THR A 89 3.01 8.19 -11.46
C THR A 89 3.80 9.46 -11.11
N LEU A 90 4.79 9.85 -11.92
CA LEU A 90 5.58 11.07 -11.66
C LEU A 90 4.76 12.35 -11.85
N GLU A 91 3.85 12.37 -12.83
CA GLU A 91 2.89 13.45 -13.04
C GLU A 91 1.91 13.56 -11.87
N ASP A 92 1.37 12.41 -11.44
CA ASP A 92 0.43 12.35 -10.30
C ASP A 92 1.08 12.80 -8.98
N TYR A 93 2.35 12.47 -8.74
CA TYR A 93 3.06 12.89 -7.52
C TYR A 93 3.04 14.41 -7.34
N ARG A 94 3.43 15.16 -8.38
CA ARG A 94 3.52 16.63 -8.33
C ARG A 94 2.19 17.27 -7.96
N ARG A 95 1.08 16.60 -8.31
CA ARG A 95 -0.28 17.10 -8.10
C ARG A 95 -0.91 16.63 -6.79
N ILE A 96 -0.51 15.47 -6.27
CA ILE A 96 -1.31 14.72 -5.28
C ILE A 96 -0.59 14.53 -3.94
N ALA A 97 0.73 14.57 -3.87
CA ALA A 97 1.48 14.20 -2.65
C ALA A 97 1.11 15.04 -1.42
N GLU A 98 1.09 16.37 -1.56
CA GLU A 98 0.67 17.28 -0.48
C GLU A 98 -0.79 17.05 -0.07
N ARG A 99 -1.66 16.79 -1.05
CA ARG A 99 -3.08 16.53 -0.81
C ARG A 99 -3.31 15.23 -0.04
N CYS A 100 -2.48 14.21 -0.27
CA CYS A 100 -2.59 12.94 0.43
C CYS A 100 -2.32 13.07 1.93
N LEU A 101 -1.31 13.85 2.33
CA LEU A 101 -0.96 14.01 3.74
C LEU A 101 -1.96 14.89 4.50
N VAL A 102 -2.59 15.85 3.82
CA VAL A 102 -3.71 16.61 4.38
C VAL A 102 -4.94 15.70 4.58
N GLN A 103 -5.23 14.83 3.62
CA GLN A 103 -6.41 13.95 3.68
C GLN A 103 -6.22 12.74 4.62
N PHE A 104 -5.00 12.23 4.75
CA PHE A 104 -4.64 11.07 5.56
C PHE A 104 -3.45 11.37 6.48
N PRO A 105 -3.69 12.06 7.61
CA PRO A 105 -2.63 12.40 8.56
C PRO A 105 -1.92 11.17 9.14
N ILE A 106 -0.60 11.27 9.33
CA ILE A 106 0.26 10.18 9.81
C ILE A 106 0.78 10.38 11.23
N ASN A 107 0.19 11.32 11.98
CA ASN A 107 0.55 11.66 13.36
C ASN A 107 -0.68 11.52 14.24
#